data_AF-A0A6J7HIC9-F1
#
_entry.id   AF-A0A6J7HIC9-F1
#
_cell.length_a   1.000
_cell.length_b   1.000
_cell.length_c   1.000
_cell.angle_alpha   90.00
_cell.angle_beta   90.00
_cell.angle_gamma   90.00
#
_symmetry.space_group_name_H-M   'P 1'
#
loop_
_entity.id
_entity.type
_entity.pdbx_description
1 polymer ?
#
loop_
_entity_poly.entity_id
_entity_poly.type
_entity_poly.pdbx_seq_one_letter_code
_entity_poly.pdbx_strand_id
1 'polypeptide(L)' 'MAESAPSTRRGPEQTRAIREWANANGYTVNSRGRIPAEVVEAYDAAN' A
#
# COMPACT_ATOMS: atom_id res chain seq x y z
N MET A 1 3.79 24.64 -11.99
CA MET A 1 4.76 23.83 -11.22
C MET A 1 4.35 24.03 -9.77
N ALA A 2 3.70 23.06 -9.14
CA ALA A 2 3.33 23.17 -7.73
C ALA A 2 3.93 21.96 -7.02
N GLU A 3 4.91 22.25 -6.19
CA GLU A 3 5.80 21.31 -5.52
C GLU A 3 5.01 20.47 -4.51
N SER A 4 5.19 19.16 -4.61
CA SER A 4 4.56 18.17 -3.77
C SER A 4 5.22 18.20 -2.39
N ALA A 5 4.50 18.67 -1.37
CA ALA A 5 4.94 18.59 0.01
C ALA A 5 5.01 17.12 0.48
N PRO A 6 6.13 16.66 1.10
CA PRO A 6 6.25 15.29 1.58
C PRO A 6 5.39 15.14 2.84
N SER A 7 4.20 14.57 2.66
CA SER A 7 3.28 14.34 3.78
C SER A 7 3.70 13.08 4.53
N THR A 8 4.40 13.25 5.64
CA THR A 8 4.83 12.21 6.61
C THR A 8 3.65 11.57 7.38
N ARG A 9 2.55 11.24 6.71
CA ARG A 9 1.44 10.46 7.29
C ARG A 9 1.28 9.20 6.46
N ARG A 10 1.92 8.08 6.87
CA ARG A 10 1.83 6.77 6.20
C ARG A 10 1.71 6.92 4.69
N GLY A 11 2.81 7.34 4.08
CA GLY A 11 2.82 7.86 2.72
C GLY A 11 2.17 6.89 1.71
N PRO A 12 1.72 7.41 0.55
CA PRO A 12 1.29 6.58 -0.58
C PRO A 12 2.34 5.53 -0.99
N GLU A 13 3.57 5.71 -0.52
CA GLU A 13 4.72 4.81 -0.58
C GLU A 13 4.48 3.48 0.13
N GLN A 14 4.02 3.49 1.39
CA GLN A 14 3.66 2.28 2.13
C GLN A 14 2.49 1.56 1.46
N THR A 15 1.54 2.35 0.95
CA THR A 15 0.40 1.82 0.19
C THR A 15 0.85 1.23 -1.17
N ARG A 16 1.91 1.74 -1.78
CA ARG A 16 2.51 1.14 -2.97
C ARG A 16 3.25 -0.16 -2.64
N ALA A 17 4.10 -0.16 -1.62
CA ALA A 17 4.86 -1.34 -1.21
C ALA A 17 3.95 -2.53 -0.87
N ILE A 18 2.92 -2.30 -0.04
CA ILE A 18 1.96 -3.35 0.31
C ILE A 18 1.17 -3.79 -0.93
N ARG A 19 0.79 -2.87 -1.82
CA ARG A 19 0.06 -3.22 -3.07
C ARG A 19 0.91 -4.07 -4.01
N GLU A 20 2.19 -3.76 -4.17
CA GLU A 20 3.10 -4.52 -5.03
C GLU A 20 3.31 -5.93 -4.46
N TRP A 21 3.55 -6.04 -3.16
CA TRP A 21 3.61 -7.32 -2.46
C TRP A 21 2.30 -8.11 -2.62
N ALA A 22 1.16 -7.46 -2.41
CA ALA A 22 -0.14 -8.08 -2.50
C ALA A 22 -0.42 -8.62 -3.90
N ASN A 23 -0.12 -7.84 -4.94
CA ASN A 23 -0.29 -8.26 -6.32
C ASN A 23 0.62 -9.43 -6.67
N ALA A 24 1.86 -9.44 -6.17
CA ALA A 24 2.81 -10.55 -6.36
C ALA A 24 2.38 -11.83 -5.63
N ASN A 25 1.72 -11.71 -4.48
CA ASN A 25 1.19 -12.84 -3.70
C ASN A 25 -0.22 -13.27 -4.15
N GLY A 26 -0.85 -12.57 -5.10
CA GLY A 26 -2.19 -12.88 -5.60
C GLY A 26 -3.34 -12.36 -4.72
N TYR A 27 -3.08 -11.43 -3.80
CA TYR A 27 -4.11 -10.80 -2.99
C TYR A 27 -4.91 -9.75 -3.78
N THR A 28 -6.21 -9.66 -3.48
CA THR A 28 -7.15 -8.74 -4.11
C THR A 28 -6.95 -7.30 -3.62
N VAL A 29 -6.01 -6.58 -4.23
CA VAL A 29 -5.85 -5.13 -4.02
C VAL A 29 -6.63 -4.36 -5.07
N ASN A 30 -7.55 -3.50 -4.62
CA ASN A 30 -8.31 -2.68 -5.53
C ASN A 30 -7.38 -1.64 -6.19
N SER A 31 -7.28 -1.66 -7.51
CA SER A 31 -6.38 -0.80 -8.29
C SER A 31 -6.68 0.71 -8.17
N ARG A 32 -7.80 1.07 -7.52
CA ARG A 32 -8.24 2.45 -7.25
C ARG A 32 -8.53 2.64 -5.76
N GLY A 33 -7.57 3.23 -5.05
CA GLY A 33 -7.70 3.60 -3.63
C GLY A 33 -7.59 2.42 -2.66
N ARG A 34 -7.40 2.77 -1.37
CA ARG A 34 -7.11 1.93 -0.18
C ARG A 34 -6.94 0.41 -0.35
N ILE A 35 -5.80 -0.08 0.15
CA ILE A 35 -5.51 -1.51 0.35
C ILE A 35 -6.49 -2.08 1.41
N PRO A 36 -7.03 -3.30 1.20
CA PRO A 36 -7.82 -3.99 2.23
C PRO A 36 -7.00 -4.24 3.49
N ALA A 37 -7.64 -4.15 4.66
CA ALA A 37 -6.97 -4.45 5.93
C ALA A 37 -6.36 -5.86 5.95
N GLU A 38 -7.05 -6.86 5.37
CA GLU A 38 -6.54 -8.23 5.24
C GLU A 38 -5.16 -8.32 4.58
N VAL A 39 -4.88 -7.47 3.58
CA VAL A 39 -3.61 -7.46 2.87
C VAL A 39 -2.52 -6.75 3.68
N VAL A 40 -2.88 -5.68 4.40
CA VAL A 40 -1.96 -4.98 5.30
C VAL A 40 -1.58 -5.90 6.46
N GLU A 41 -2.55 -6.61 7.03
CA GLU A 41 -2.32 -7.59 8.10
C GLU A 41 -1.50 -8.78 7.62
N ALA A 42 -1.76 -9.30 6.41
CA ALA A 42 -0.95 -10.37 5.84
C ALA A 42 0.49 -9.91 5.56
N TYR A 43 0.69 -8.67 5.11
CA TYR A 43 2.01 -8.08 4.91
C TYR A 43 2.76 -7.88 6.24
N ASP A 44 2.07 -7.40 7.28
CA ASP A 44 2.62 -7.21 8.62
C ASP A 44 2.93 -8.56 9.29
N ALA A 45 2.07 -9.57 9.12
CA ALA A 45 2.30 -10.92 9.64
C ALA A 45 3.42 -11.68 8.90
N ALA A 46 3.71 -11.31 7.65
CA ALA A 46 4.75 -11.93 6.84
C ALA A 46 6.14 -11.27 7.00
N ASN A 47 6.26 -10.19 7.77
CA ASN A 47 7.47 -9.37 7.91
C ASN A 47 7.90 -9.26 9.37
#